data_AF-A0A7G9SFE2-F1
#
_entry.id   AF-A0A7G9SFE2-F1
#
_cell.length_a   1.000
_cell.length_b   1.000
_cell.length_c   1.000
_cell.angle_alpha   90.00
_cell.angle_beta   90.00
_cell.angle_gamma   90.00
#
_symmetry.space_group_name_H-M   'P 1'
#
loop_
_entity.id
_entity.type
_entity.pdbx_description
1 polymer ?
#
loop_
_entity_poly.entity_id
_entity_poly.type
_entity_poly.pdbx_seq_one_letter_code
_entity_poly.pdbx_strand_id
1 'polypeptide(L)'
;MPALSALFAAAAQPLAPAPARLAPWTTALRAQQPEGAFAAVYKVGDEHLVFLAAQHANRTGSPTFKLIADAFAHFRFDTVIAEGFPTARGPNPARTLQYVADNGPRADGFVEAGELYPTAIGAQAQGAKLWGGEAHDLAVKARLVLSGVAVEDLLGFYALRNIPQWIREKKIHQAGDPRLRPLIDVALDRDRATLQLPATILPDFESWSAWYARINGRPIGADFVTEEAGPLADGKFGSNRIAAAISRERAAYLHELIVAHLNKRESVLVVFGASHLMIHRPALDAALGPPCYAGTDLRRGAGECL
;
A
#
# COMPACT_ATOMS: atom_id res chain seq x y z
N MET A 1 -6.22 36.10 -48.51
CA MET A 1 -5.44 36.19 -47.26
C MET A 1 -6.08 35.26 -46.24
N PRO A 2 -5.49 34.08 -45.94
CA PRO A 2 -6.06 33.19 -44.93
C PRO A 2 -5.67 33.70 -43.54
N ALA A 3 -6.67 33.94 -42.69
CA ALA A 3 -6.48 34.29 -41.29
C ALA A 3 -5.92 33.07 -40.55
N LEU A 4 -4.64 33.12 -40.17
CA LEU A 4 -4.06 32.18 -39.21
C LEU A 4 -4.76 32.38 -37.86
N SER A 5 -5.74 31.53 -37.56
CA SER A 5 -6.27 31.40 -36.21
C SER A 5 -5.23 30.65 -35.37
N ALA A 6 -4.47 31.39 -34.58
CA ALA A 6 -3.59 30.82 -33.58
C ALA A 6 -4.44 30.18 -32.47
N LEU A 7 -4.61 28.86 -32.53
CA LEU A 7 -5.11 28.07 -31.41
C LEU A 7 -4.04 28.09 -30.32
N PHE A 8 -4.21 28.99 -29.35
CA PHE A 8 -3.48 28.88 -28.09
C PHE A 8 -4.03 27.68 -27.34
N ALA A 9 -3.36 26.54 -27.45
CA ALA A 9 -3.57 25.41 -26.56
C ALA A 9 -3.21 25.88 -25.15
N ALA A 10 -4.23 26.15 -24.32
CA ALA A 10 -4.02 26.39 -22.91
C ALA A 10 -3.40 25.13 -22.32
N ALA A 11 -2.10 25.20 -21.97
CA ALA A 11 -1.42 24.11 -21.30
C ALA A 11 -2.19 23.80 -20.00
N ALA A 12 -2.67 22.56 -19.85
CA ALA A 12 -3.32 22.13 -18.63
C ALA A 12 -2.36 22.33 -17.45
N GLN A 13 -2.85 22.95 -16.38
CA GLN A 13 -2.05 23.11 -15.17
C GLN A 13 -1.69 21.73 -14.60
N PRO A 14 -0.46 21.54 -14.10
CA PRO A 14 -0.08 20.29 -13.48
C PRO A 14 -0.95 20.02 -12.25
N LEU A 15 -1.34 18.77 -12.06
CA LEU A 15 -2.04 18.31 -10.88
C LEU A 15 -1.17 18.49 -9.64
N ALA A 16 -1.76 19.02 -8.58
CA ALA A 16 -1.09 19.16 -7.29
C ALA A 16 -1.40 17.94 -6.40
N PRO A 17 -0.40 17.29 -5.78
CA PRO A 17 -0.67 16.26 -4.78
C PRO A 17 -1.33 16.88 -3.53
N ALA A 18 -2.18 16.12 -2.86
CA ALA A 18 -2.96 16.56 -1.70
C ALA A 18 -2.80 15.62 -0.49
N PRO A 19 -1.56 15.25 -0.08
CA PRO A 19 -1.35 14.26 0.98
C PRO A 19 -1.95 14.67 2.34
N ALA A 20 -2.13 15.98 2.58
CA ALA A 20 -2.81 16.49 3.77
C ALA A 20 -4.29 16.07 3.86
N ARG A 21 -4.91 15.70 2.74
CA ARG A 21 -6.31 15.25 2.66
C ARG A 21 -6.49 13.74 2.83
N LEU A 22 -5.42 12.96 2.96
CA LEU A 22 -5.52 11.52 3.22
C LEU A 22 -6.34 11.26 4.49
N ALA A 23 -7.30 10.34 4.39
CA ALA A 23 -8.11 9.97 5.54
C ALA A 23 -7.31 9.07 6.50
N PRO A 24 -7.43 9.26 7.83
CA PRO A 24 -6.90 8.30 8.78
C PRO A 24 -7.70 7.00 8.70
N TRP A 25 -7.01 5.86 8.75
CA TRP A 25 -7.66 4.56 8.87
C TRP A 25 -8.27 4.41 10.27
N THR A 26 -9.59 4.52 10.36
CA THR A 26 -10.33 4.47 11.63
C THR A 26 -11.40 3.38 11.60
N THR A 27 -11.98 3.05 12.76
CA THR A 27 -13.11 2.12 12.86
C THR A 27 -14.28 2.59 11.99
N ALA A 28 -14.56 3.90 12.01
CA ALA A 28 -15.62 4.49 11.20
C ALA A 28 -15.34 4.39 9.69
N LEU A 29 -14.11 4.64 9.25
CA LEU A 29 -13.74 4.51 7.83
C LEU A 29 -13.75 3.04 7.38
N ARG A 30 -13.27 2.13 8.23
CA ARG A 30 -13.32 0.69 7.99
C ARG A 30 -14.75 0.20 7.80
N ALA A 31 -15.70 0.69 8.60
CA ALA A 31 -17.12 0.31 8.49
C ALA A 31 -17.78 0.80 7.17
N GLN A 32 -17.18 1.79 6.50
CA GLN A 32 -17.64 2.28 5.19
C GLN A 32 -17.02 1.50 4.02
N GLN A 33 -15.98 0.70 4.28
CA GLN A 33 -15.32 -0.06 3.22
C GLN A 33 -16.27 -1.15 2.69
N PRO A 34 -16.45 -1.25 1.36
CA PRO A 34 -17.13 -2.39 0.76
C PRO A 34 -16.51 -3.73 1.18
N GLU A 35 -17.36 -4.74 1.37
CA GLU A 35 -16.92 -6.10 1.76
C GLU A 35 -16.10 -6.79 0.66
N GLY A 36 -16.42 -6.49 -0.61
CA GLY A 36 -15.75 -7.05 -1.78
C GLY A 36 -14.59 -6.19 -2.29
N ALA A 37 -13.92 -6.70 -3.32
CA ALA A 37 -13.01 -5.88 -4.12
C ALA A 37 -13.81 -4.86 -4.94
N PHE A 38 -13.31 -3.64 -5.10
CA PHE A 38 -13.99 -2.58 -5.85
C PHE A 38 -12.97 -1.64 -6.49
N ALA A 39 -13.43 -0.70 -7.30
CA ALA A 39 -12.59 0.24 -8.00
C ALA A 39 -13.14 1.67 -7.91
N ALA A 40 -12.25 2.63 -8.10
CA ALA A 40 -12.58 4.01 -8.44
C ALA A 40 -11.87 4.39 -9.74
N VAL A 41 -12.59 5.02 -10.67
CA VAL A 41 -12.05 5.47 -11.95
C VAL A 41 -12.17 6.99 -12.06
N TYR A 42 -11.04 7.65 -12.29
CA TYR A 42 -10.96 9.10 -12.48
C TYR A 42 -10.56 9.40 -13.92
N LYS A 43 -11.20 10.40 -14.52
CA LYS A 43 -10.84 10.94 -15.82
C LYS A 43 -10.06 12.24 -15.63
N VAL A 44 -8.90 12.35 -16.26
CA VAL A 44 -8.05 13.54 -16.24
C VAL A 44 -7.68 13.88 -17.67
N GLY A 45 -8.45 14.74 -18.33
CA GLY A 45 -8.27 14.97 -19.77
C GLY A 45 -8.53 13.68 -20.56
N ASP A 46 -7.51 13.20 -21.26
CA ASP A 46 -7.55 11.96 -22.06
C ASP A 46 -7.02 10.76 -21.27
N GLU A 47 -6.37 11.01 -20.14
CA GLU A 47 -5.81 10.00 -19.26
C GLU A 47 -6.81 9.56 -18.19
N HIS A 48 -6.54 8.41 -17.60
CA HIS A 48 -7.37 7.87 -16.52
C HIS A 48 -6.52 7.28 -15.40
N LEU A 49 -7.05 7.37 -14.19
CA LEU A 49 -6.60 6.60 -13.04
C LEU A 49 -7.65 5.55 -12.71
N VAL A 50 -7.27 4.27 -12.70
CA VAL A 50 -8.06 3.20 -12.11
C VAL A 50 -7.37 2.77 -10.82
N PHE A 51 -8.01 2.98 -9.68
CA PHE A 51 -7.53 2.47 -8.39
C PHE A 51 -8.38 1.26 -8.00
N LEU A 52 -7.78 0.08 -8.00
CA LEU A 52 -8.40 -1.16 -7.53
C LEU A 52 -8.13 -1.37 -6.04
N ALA A 53 -9.20 -1.42 -5.27
CA ALA A 53 -9.25 -1.88 -3.90
C ALA A 53 -9.33 -3.41 -3.86
N ALA A 54 -8.18 -4.05 -3.80
CA ALA A 54 -8.03 -5.50 -3.71
C ALA A 54 -8.47 -6.05 -2.34
N GLN A 55 -9.04 -7.25 -2.35
CA GLN A 55 -9.19 -8.10 -1.17
C GLN A 55 -8.16 -9.22 -1.31
N HIS A 56 -7.22 -9.33 -0.36
CA HIS A 56 -6.12 -10.28 -0.48
C HIS A 56 -6.62 -11.72 -0.72
N ALA A 57 -6.20 -12.29 -1.84
CA ALA A 57 -6.66 -13.53 -2.42
C ALA A 57 -5.52 -14.19 -3.22
N ASN A 58 -5.52 -15.52 -3.21
CA ASN A 58 -4.52 -16.36 -3.86
C ASN A 58 -5.20 -17.36 -4.81
N ARG A 59 -6.36 -17.00 -5.36
CA ARG A 59 -7.17 -17.86 -6.22
C ARG A 59 -7.60 -17.09 -7.46
N THR A 60 -7.40 -17.71 -8.63
CA THR A 60 -7.76 -17.14 -9.94
C THR A 60 -9.24 -16.79 -10.10
N GLY A 61 -10.12 -17.52 -9.41
CA GLY A 61 -11.56 -17.27 -9.41
C GLY A 61 -12.03 -16.14 -8.50
N SER A 62 -11.13 -15.51 -7.73
CA SER A 62 -11.50 -14.49 -6.74
C SER A 62 -12.06 -13.22 -7.41
N PRO A 63 -12.93 -12.45 -6.72
CA PRO A 63 -13.42 -11.16 -7.22
C PRO A 63 -12.30 -10.19 -7.57
N THR A 64 -11.20 -10.18 -6.81
CA THR A 64 -10.04 -9.32 -7.08
C THR A 64 -9.35 -9.67 -8.38
N PHE A 65 -9.10 -10.95 -8.66
CA PHE A 65 -8.46 -11.37 -9.90
C PHE A 65 -9.31 -11.02 -11.12
N LYS A 66 -10.64 -11.22 -11.01
CA LYS A 66 -11.60 -10.81 -12.06
C LYS A 66 -11.57 -9.30 -12.29
N LEU A 67 -11.61 -8.51 -11.22
CA LEU A 67 -11.59 -7.06 -11.33
C LEU A 67 -10.29 -6.53 -11.96
N ILE A 68 -9.13 -7.15 -11.66
CA ILE A 68 -7.86 -6.82 -12.32
C ILE A 68 -7.93 -7.16 -13.82
N ALA A 69 -8.45 -8.34 -14.16
CA ALA A 69 -8.63 -8.73 -15.57
C ALA A 69 -9.56 -7.76 -16.32
N ASP A 70 -10.69 -7.37 -15.71
CA ASP A 70 -11.64 -6.42 -16.27
C ASP A 70 -11.01 -5.04 -16.50
N ALA A 71 -10.13 -4.59 -15.59
CA ALA A 71 -9.39 -3.35 -15.76
C ALA A 71 -8.57 -3.36 -17.06
N PHE A 72 -7.79 -4.42 -17.28
CA PHE A 72 -6.97 -4.55 -18.49
C PHE A 72 -7.78 -4.85 -19.76
N ALA A 73 -9.01 -5.36 -19.64
CA ALA A 73 -9.89 -5.59 -20.77
C ALA A 73 -10.53 -4.30 -21.29
N HIS A 74 -10.77 -3.32 -20.41
CA HIS A 74 -11.56 -2.12 -20.72
C HIS A 74 -10.77 -0.82 -20.73
N PHE A 75 -9.56 -0.82 -20.17
CA PHE A 75 -8.69 0.35 -20.10
C PHE A 75 -7.30 0.04 -20.66
N ARG A 76 -6.55 1.09 -21.02
CA ARG A 76 -5.17 1.02 -21.51
C ARG A 76 -4.28 1.82 -20.59
N PHE A 77 -3.26 1.17 -20.03
CA PHE A 77 -2.39 1.78 -19.03
C PHE A 77 -0.96 1.92 -19.55
N ASP A 78 -0.34 3.06 -19.26
CA ASP A 78 1.10 3.28 -19.46
C ASP A 78 1.89 2.84 -18.22
N THR A 79 1.29 2.99 -17.04
CA THR A 79 1.89 2.70 -15.74
C THR A 79 0.94 1.87 -14.87
N VAL A 80 1.49 0.84 -14.24
CA VAL A 80 0.82 0.01 -13.24
C VAL A 80 1.62 0.10 -11.94
N ILE A 81 0.98 0.46 -10.83
CA ILE A 81 1.59 0.56 -9.51
C ILE A 81 0.98 -0.52 -8.62
N ALA A 82 1.82 -1.42 -8.11
CA ALA A 82 1.40 -2.57 -7.31
C ALA A 82 1.97 -2.55 -5.89
N GLU A 83 1.19 -3.09 -4.95
CA GLU A 83 1.59 -3.29 -3.56
C GLU A 83 2.68 -4.37 -3.42
N GLY A 84 3.45 -4.31 -2.32
CA GLY A 84 4.31 -5.42 -1.88
C GLY A 84 5.79 -5.30 -2.27
N PHE A 85 6.19 -4.28 -3.03
CA PHE A 85 7.61 -4.00 -3.29
C PHE A 85 7.89 -2.50 -3.49
N PRO A 86 9.14 -2.06 -3.23
CA PRO A 86 9.47 -0.64 -3.24
C PRO A 86 9.66 -0.07 -4.64
N THR A 87 9.23 1.18 -4.82
CA THR A 87 9.40 1.96 -6.07
C THR A 87 10.87 2.12 -6.46
N ALA A 88 11.78 2.13 -5.48
CA ALA A 88 13.22 2.24 -5.69
C ALA A 88 13.83 1.09 -6.54
N ARG A 89 13.09 -0.02 -6.73
CA ARG A 89 13.51 -1.09 -7.66
C ARG A 89 13.35 -0.72 -9.14
N GLY A 90 12.78 0.45 -9.44
CA GLY A 90 12.54 0.92 -10.81
C GLY A 90 11.35 0.23 -11.48
N PRO A 91 11.10 0.55 -12.77
CA PRO A 91 10.06 -0.10 -13.55
C PRO A 91 10.48 -1.52 -13.93
N ASN A 92 9.51 -2.43 -14.02
CA ASN A 92 9.66 -3.82 -14.45
C ASN A 92 10.82 -4.56 -13.74
N PRO A 93 10.87 -4.54 -12.39
CA PRO A 93 12.02 -5.08 -11.67
C PRO A 93 12.16 -6.59 -11.88
N ALA A 94 13.31 -7.01 -12.44
CA ALA A 94 13.54 -8.38 -12.91
C ALA A 94 13.26 -9.45 -11.85
N ARG A 95 13.67 -9.24 -10.59
CA ARG A 95 13.38 -10.19 -9.50
C ARG A 95 11.90 -10.33 -9.19
N THR A 96 11.12 -9.25 -9.30
CA THR A 96 9.67 -9.29 -9.10
C THR A 96 9.00 -10.03 -10.26
N LEU A 97 9.40 -9.76 -11.50
CA LEU A 97 8.88 -10.46 -12.67
C LEU A 97 9.24 -11.96 -12.65
N GLN A 98 10.45 -12.30 -12.22
CA GLN A 98 10.87 -13.68 -12.03
C GLN A 98 10.02 -14.36 -10.95
N TYR A 99 9.82 -13.71 -9.80
CA TYR A 99 8.94 -14.22 -8.75
C TYR A 99 7.51 -14.48 -9.27
N VAL A 100 6.94 -13.55 -10.04
CA VAL A 100 5.63 -13.73 -10.67
C VAL A 100 5.60 -14.93 -11.62
N ALA A 101 6.64 -15.10 -12.44
CA ALA A 101 6.73 -16.21 -13.38
C ALA A 101 6.83 -17.57 -12.65
N ASP A 102 7.64 -17.63 -11.60
CA ASP A 102 7.88 -18.85 -10.82
C ASP A 102 6.69 -19.23 -9.93
N ASN A 103 5.85 -18.24 -9.56
CA ASN A 103 4.76 -18.38 -8.58
C ASN A 103 3.38 -18.11 -9.19
N GLY A 104 3.24 -18.44 -10.48
CA GLY A 104 1.99 -18.36 -11.23
C GLY A 104 0.93 -19.38 -10.79
N PRO A 105 -0.19 -19.46 -11.52
CA PRO A 105 -1.30 -20.34 -11.20
C PRO A 105 -0.91 -21.81 -11.28
N ARG A 106 -1.24 -22.55 -10.22
CA ARG A 106 -1.19 -24.00 -10.16
C ARG A 106 -2.46 -24.59 -10.79
N ALA A 107 -2.46 -25.89 -11.04
CA ALA A 107 -3.58 -26.59 -11.67
C ALA A 107 -4.92 -26.46 -10.91
N ASP A 108 -4.87 -26.27 -9.59
CA ASP A 108 -6.04 -26.06 -8.73
C ASP A 108 -6.49 -24.58 -8.64
N GLY A 109 -5.89 -23.71 -9.44
CA GLY A 109 -6.17 -22.27 -9.46
C GLY A 109 -5.57 -21.49 -8.30
N PHE A 110 -4.74 -22.11 -7.44
CA PHE A 110 -3.96 -21.39 -6.44
C PHE A 110 -2.83 -20.59 -7.10
N VAL A 111 -2.59 -19.36 -6.64
CA VAL A 111 -1.57 -18.47 -7.17
C VAL A 111 -0.76 -17.93 -6.00
N GLU A 112 0.49 -18.36 -5.89
CA GLU A 112 1.35 -18.02 -4.75
C GLU A 112 1.75 -16.54 -4.76
N ALA A 113 1.93 -15.95 -5.93
CA ALA A 113 2.17 -14.51 -6.08
C ALA A 113 0.92 -13.63 -5.82
N GLY A 114 -0.25 -14.21 -5.50
CA GLY A 114 -1.48 -13.45 -5.21
C GLY A 114 -1.87 -12.49 -6.35
N GLU A 115 -2.39 -11.32 -6.00
CA GLU A 115 -2.83 -10.27 -6.95
C GLU A 115 -1.71 -9.73 -7.82
N LEU A 116 -0.46 -9.87 -7.38
CA LEU A 116 0.69 -9.39 -8.15
C LEU A 116 0.80 -10.16 -9.47
N TYR A 117 0.37 -11.43 -9.51
CA TYR A 117 0.38 -12.22 -10.74
C TYR A 117 -0.49 -11.61 -11.86
N PRO A 118 -1.84 -11.51 -11.73
CA PRO A 118 -2.66 -10.94 -12.81
C PRO A 118 -2.30 -9.48 -13.09
N THR A 119 -1.86 -8.73 -12.08
CA THR A 119 -1.40 -7.35 -12.24
C THR A 119 -0.17 -7.25 -13.15
N ALA A 120 0.87 -8.05 -12.88
CA ALA A 120 2.11 -8.01 -13.64
C ALA A 120 1.93 -8.58 -15.06
N ILE A 121 1.19 -9.68 -15.22
CA ILE A 121 0.92 -10.27 -16.54
C ILE A 121 0.10 -9.31 -17.41
N GLY A 122 -0.92 -8.66 -16.84
CA GLY A 122 -1.71 -7.65 -17.55
C GLY A 122 -0.87 -6.43 -17.96
N ALA A 123 0.00 -5.94 -17.07
CA ALA A 123 0.94 -4.86 -17.38
C ALA A 123 1.85 -5.23 -18.56
N GLN A 124 2.46 -6.42 -18.52
CA GLN A 124 3.32 -6.92 -19.61
C GLN A 124 2.56 -7.06 -20.93
N ALA A 125 1.33 -7.57 -20.91
CA ALA A 125 0.50 -7.74 -22.11
C ALA A 125 0.13 -6.40 -22.77
N GLN A 126 -0.01 -5.32 -21.99
CA GLN A 126 -0.26 -3.98 -22.53
C GLN A 126 1.03 -3.19 -22.84
N GLY A 127 2.21 -3.70 -22.47
CA GLY A 127 3.47 -2.95 -22.56
C GLY A 127 3.61 -1.83 -21.51
N ALA A 128 2.79 -1.88 -20.45
CA ALA A 128 2.83 -0.91 -19.36
C ALA A 128 4.06 -1.12 -18.46
N LYS A 129 4.50 -0.05 -17.79
CA LYS A 129 5.58 -0.11 -16.78
C LYS A 129 5.01 -0.53 -15.43
N LEU A 130 5.45 -1.66 -14.90
CA LEU A 130 5.12 -2.12 -13.55
C LEU A 130 6.06 -1.49 -12.52
N TRP A 131 5.51 -0.72 -11.59
CA TRP A 131 6.19 -0.10 -10.47
C TRP A 131 5.71 -0.69 -9.15
N GLY A 132 6.60 -0.70 -8.16
CA GLY A 132 6.21 -0.91 -6.77
C GLY A 132 5.70 0.39 -6.18
N GLY A 133 4.66 0.35 -5.33
CA GLY A 133 4.15 1.55 -4.67
C GLY A 133 4.68 1.79 -3.25
N GLU A 134 5.55 0.90 -2.73
CA GLU A 134 6.07 1.07 -1.37
C GLU A 134 7.21 2.10 -1.27
N ALA A 135 7.10 2.97 -0.28
CA ALA A 135 8.18 3.86 0.11
C ALA A 135 9.35 3.08 0.74
N HIS A 136 10.57 3.60 0.60
CA HIS A 136 11.74 3.07 1.31
C HIS A 136 11.67 3.43 2.81
N ASP A 137 11.98 2.47 3.69
CA ASP A 137 11.83 2.64 5.14
C ASP A 137 12.64 3.81 5.71
N LEU A 138 13.85 4.05 5.19
CA LEU A 138 14.65 5.24 5.54
C LEU A 138 13.94 6.58 5.24
N ALA A 139 13.20 6.67 4.13
CA ALA A 139 12.45 7.88 3.78
C ALA A 139 11.26 8.06 4.73
N VAL A 140 10.55 6.98 5.05
CA VAL A 140 9.46 6.97 6.04
C VAL A 140 9.99 7.38 7.42
N LYS A 141 11.11 6.79 7.87
CA LYS A 141 11.79 7.15 9.12
C LYS A 141 12.11 8.63 9.18
N ALA A 142 12.74 9.18 8.12
CA ALA A 142 13.13 10.58 8.09
C ALA A 142 11.91 11.51 8.24
N ARG A 143 10.81 11.26 7.51
CA ARG A 143 9.58 12.06 7.62
C ARG A 143 8.93 11.96 9.02
N LEU A 144 8.91 10.77 9.62
CA LEU A 144 8.34 10.56 10.95
C LEU A 144 9.15 11.21 12.07
N VAL A 145 10.48 11.13 12.00
CA VAL A 145 11.37 11.78 12.97
C VAL A 145 11.25 13.30 12.90
N LEU A 146 11.19 13.87 11.69
CA LEU A 146 10.92 15.30 11.51
C LEU A 146 9.57 15.73 12.09
N SER A 147 8.60 14.81 12.12
CA SER A 147 7.27 15.01 12.70
C SER A 147 7.19 14.70 14.20
N GLY A 148 8.34 14.44 14.85
CA GLY A 148 8.44 14.24 16.30
C GLY A 148 8.24 12.80 16.78
N VAL A 149 8.16 11.80 15.89
CA VAL A 149 8.11 10.39 16.32
C VAL A 149 9.50 9.93 16.76
N ALA A 150 9.59 9.34 17.95
CA ALA A 150 10.85 8.83 18.47
C ALA A 150 11.35 7.63 17.64
N VAL A 151 12.65 7.59 17.37
CA VAL A 151 13.27 6.47 16.63
C VAL A 151 13.14 5.14 17.36
N GLU A 152 13.10 5.15 18.70
CA GLU A 152 12.84 3.97 19.53
C GLU A 152 11.45 3.39 19.24
N ASP A 153 10.44 4.26 19.11
CA ASP A 153 9.07 3.84 18.82
C ASP A 153 8.94 3.25 17.41
N LEU A 154 9.69 3.79 16.44
CA LEU A 154 9.77 3.20 15.10
C LEU A 154 10.41 1.82 15.14
N LEU A 155 11.57 1.66 15.78
CA LEU A 155 12.25 0.37 15.86
C LEU A 155 11.39 -0.66 16.60
N GLY A 156 10.83 -0.29 17.75
CA GLY A 156 9.98 -1.16 18.55
C GLY A 156 8.76 -1.64 17.77
N PHE A 157 8.11 -0.73 17.02
CA PHE A 157 6.98 -1.07 16.19
C PHE A 157 7.35 -1.94 14.97
N TYR A 158 8.49 -1.68 14.32
CA TYR A 158 8.96 -2.50 13.20
C TYR A 158 9.23 -3.95 13.61
N ALA A 159 9.71 -4.18 14.83
CA ALA A 159 9.80 -5.54 15.39
C ALA A 159 8.39 -6.10 15.70
N LEU A 160 7.52 -5.33 16.37
CA LEU A 160 6.16 -5.75 16.77
C LEU A 160 5.30 -6.22 15.58
N ARG A 161 5.34 -5.50 14.45
CA ARG A 161 4.51 -5.82 13.26
C ARG A 161 4.80 -7.18 12.63
N ASN A 162 5.89 -7.85 12.99
CA ASN A 162 6.19 -9.20 12.51
C ASN A 162 5.41 -10.29 13.27
N ILE A 163 4.97 -10.03 14.52
CA ILE A 163 4.33 -11.04 15.38
C ILE A 163 3.09 -11.68 14.71
N PRO A 164 2.14 -10.92 14.12
CA PRO A 164 1.00 -11.52 13.43
C PRO A 164 1.41 -12.47 12.30
N GLN A 165 2.48 -12.14 11.56
CA GLN A 165 2.98 -13.00 10.49
C GLN A 165 3.61 -14.27 11.05
N TRP A 166 4.41 -14.19 12.12
CA TRP A 166 5.01 -15.36 12.76
C TRP A 166 3.97 -16.32 13.33
N ILE A 167 2.84 -15.81 13.83
CA ILE A 167 1.69 -16.62 14.24
C ILE A 167 1.07 -17.33 13.02
N ARG A 168 0.81 -16.60 11.91
CA ARG A 168 0.26 -17.20 10.67
C ARG A 168 1.17 -18.27 10.08
N GLU A 169 2.48 -18.04 10.12
CA GLU A 169 3.51 -18.97 9.64
C GLU A 169 3.81 -20.11 10.64
N LYS A 170 3.13 -20.12 11.80
CA LYS A 170 3.31 -21.12 12.87
C LYS A 170 4.75 -21.19 13.43
N LYS A 171 5.52 -20.10 13.33
CA LYS A 171 6.82 -19.95 14.00
C LYS A 171 6.64 -19.86 15.52
N ILE A 172 5.52 -19.27 15.95
CA ILE A 172 5.04 -19.22 17.32
C ILE A 172 3.53 -19.48 17.34
N HIS A 173 2.98 -19.93 18.46
CA HIS A 173 1.52 -20.11 18.59
C HIS A 173 0.81 -18.82 19.00
N GLN A 174 1.45 -18.02 19.84
CA GLN A 174 0.95 -16.76 20.40
C GLN A 174 2.15 -15.92 20.88
N ALA A 175 1.95 -14.67 21.27
CA ALA A 175 3.07 -13.82 21.70
C ALA A 175 3.63 -14.19 23.09
N GLY A 176 2.95 -15.03 23.88
CA GLY A 176 3.51 -15.61 25.11
C GLY A 176 4.45 -16.81 24.89
N ASP A 177 4.71 -17.20 23.65
CA ASP A 177 5.58 -18.32 23.31
C ASP A 177 7.06 -18.01 23.62
N PRO A 178 7.82 -18.87 24.31
CA PRO A 178 9.25 -18.65 24.59
C PRO A 178 10.10 -18.42 23.33
N ARG A 179 9.65 -18.92 22.18
CA ARG A 179 10.30 -18.71 20.88
C ARG A 179 10.18 -17.27 20.36
N LEU A 180 9.30 -16.44 20.94
CA LEU A 180 9.17 -15.04 20.55
C LEU A 180 10.47 -14.26 20.78
N ARG A 181 11.14 -14.48 21.92
CA ARG A 181 12.35 -13.74 22.31
C ARG A 181 13.43 -13.74 21.22
N PRO A 182 13.95 -14.90 20.78
CA PRO A 182 14.98 -14.92 19.74
C PRO A 182 14.49 -14.35 18.39
N LEU A 183 13.19 -14.42 18.08
CA LEU A 183 12.64 -13.80 16.87
C LEU A 183 12.65 -12.27 16.94
N ILE A 184 12.35 -11.70 18.11
CA ILE A 184 12.43 -10.26 18.34
C ILE A 184 13.88 -9.78 18.27
N ASP A 185 14.84 -10.47 18.90
CA ASP A 185 16.25 -10.08 18.83
C ASP A 185 16.75 -10.02 17.37
N VAL A 186 16.42 -11.03 16.57
CA VAL A 186 16.72 -11.05 15.12
C VAL A 186 16.01 -9.93 14.36
N ALA A 187 14.75 -9.64 14.69
CA ALA A 187 14.01 -8.55 14.07
C ALA A 187 14.61 -7.18 14.42
N LEU A 188 15.02 -6.96 15.67
CA LEU A 188 15.68 -5.73 16.12
C LEU A 188 17.00 -5.51 15.37
N ASP A 189 17.83 -6.54 15.22
CA ASP A 189 19.08 -6.43 14.45
C ASP A 189 18.83 -6.06 12.99
N ARG A 190 17.91 -6.78 12.33
CA ARG A 190 17.53 -6.51 10.95
C ARG A 190 16.98 -5.09 10.80
N ASP A 191 16.04 -4.71 11.64
CA ASP A 191 15.32 -3.45 11.52
C ASP A 191 16.21 -2.26 11.91
N ARG A 192 17.15 -2.43 12.85
CA ARG A 192 18.22 -1.45 13.11
C ARG A 192 19.08 -1.22 11.87
N ALA A 193 19.49 -2.28 11.18
CA ALA A 193 20.28 -2.16 9.96
C ALA A 193 19.48 -1.45 8.85
N THR A 194 18.22 -1.84 8.64
CA THR A 194 17.31 -1.22 7.65
C THR A 194 17.06 0.26 7.95
N LEU A 195 16.87 0.60 9.22
CA LEU A 195 16.60 1.96 9.68
C LEU A 195 17.88 2.76 9.95
N GLN A 196 19.07 2.19 9.80
CA GLN A 196 20.36 2.82 10.13
C GLN A 196 20.37 3.43 11.55
N LEU A 197 20.00 2.62 12.54
CA LEU A 197 19.95 3.02 13.95
C LEU A 197 21.12 2.41 14.74
N PRO A 198 21.64 3.10 15.77
CA PRO A 198 22.68 2.56 16.63
C PRO A 198 22.19 1.37 17.45
N ALA A 199 23.08 0.44 17.76
CA ALA A 199 22.79 -0.76 18.56
C ALA A 199 22.35 -0.47 19.99
N THR A 200 22.53 0.77 20.47
CA THR A 200 22.09 1.21 21.81
C THR A 200 20.60 1.45 21.93
N ILE A 201 19.87 1.59 20.82
CA ILE A 201 18.40 1.77 20.84
C ILE A 201 17.75 0.40 20.79
N LEU A 202 17.02 0.04 21.85
CA LEU A 202 16.42 -1.29 22.05
C LEU A 202 17.44 -2.41 21.77
N PRO A 203 18.49 -2.53 22.61
CA PRO A 203 19.59 -3.46 22.35
C PRO A 203 19.15 -4.93 22.29
N ASP A 204 18.08 -5.28 23.00
CA ASP A 204 17.62 -6.66 23.18
C ASP A 204 16.10 -6.75 23.43
N PHE A 205 15.62 -7.99 23.52
CA PHE A 205 14.24 -8.33 23.87
C PHE A 205 13.76 -7.69 25.17
N GLU A 206 14.59 -7.60 26.22
CA GLU A 206 14.16 -7.05 27.50
C GLU A 206 13.83 -5.55 27.36
N SER A 207 14.69 -4.82 26.66
CA SER A 207 14.47 -3.42 26.32
C SER A 207 13.24 -3.23 25.43
N TRP A 208 13.04 -4.11 24.44
CA TRP A 208 11.86 -4.09 23.59
C TRP A 208 10.56 -4.45 24.34
N SER A 209 10.61 -5.41 25.25
CA SER A 209 9.46 -5.80 26.09
C SER A 209 9.06 -4.65 27.03
N ALA A 210 10.04 -3.96 27.62
CA ALA A 210 9.81 -2.76 28.41
C ALA A 210 9.21 -1.62 27.57
N TRP A 211 9.71 -1.42 26.34
CA TRP A 211 9.12 -0.50 25.37
C TRP A 211 7.66 -0.84 25.08
N TYR A 212 7.36 -2.11 24.77
CA TYR A 212 5.99 -2.55 24.49
C TYR A 212 5.07 -2.27 25.69
N ALA A 213 5.54 -2.57 26.91
CA ALA A 213 4.78 -2.32 28.13
C ALA A 213 4.50 -0.82 28.36
N ARG A 214 5.49 0.04 28.10
CA ARG A 214 5.33 1.50 28.15
C ARG A 214 4.30 2.00 27.14
N ILE A 215 4.34 1.49 25.91
CA ILE A 215 3.49 1.95 24.81
C ILE A 215 2.04 1.44 24.92
N ASN A 216 1.86 0.18 25.33
CA ASN A 216 0.54 -0.48 25.36
C ASN A 216 -0.05 -0.63 26.76
N GLY A 217 0.66 -0.17 27.80
CA GLY A 217 0.19 -0.16 29.19
C GLY A 217 0.15 -1.55 29.85
N ARG A 218 0.74 -2.57 29.22
CA ARG A 218 0.74 -3.96 29.69
C ARG A 218 1.92 -4.74 29.11
N PRO A 219 2.44 -5.77 29.80
CA PRO A 219 3.48 -6.63 29.23
C PRO A 219 3.00 -7.39 27.99
N ILE A 220 3.93 -7.74 27.11
CA ILE A 220 3.68 -8.64 25.98
C ILE A 220 3.42 -10.05 26.52
N GLY A 221 2.45 -10.77 25.94
CA GLY A 221 2.07 -12.08 26.44
C GLY A 221 1.03 -12.80 25.60
N ALA A 222 0.45 -13.88 26.15
CA ALA A 222 -0.55 -14.70 25.48
C ALA A 222 -1.84 -13.95 25.11
N ASP A 223 -2.12 -12.84 25.78
CA ASP A 223 -3.26 -11.95 25.55
C ASP A 223 -3.01 -10.92 24.44
N PHE A 224 -1.85 -10.94 23.77
CA PHE A 224 -1.60 -10.15 22.56
C PHE A 224 -2.67 -10.42 21.50
N VAL A 225 -3.23 -9.35 20.93
CA VAL A 225 -4.12 -9.45 19.77
C VAL A 225 -3.48 -8.79 18.56
N THR A 226 -3.67 -9.38 17.38
CA THR A 226 -3.03 -8.91 16.14
C THR A 226 -3.37 -7.46 15.79
N GLU A 227 -4.53 -6.98 16.24
CA GLU A 227 -4.99 -5.60 16.05
C GLU A 227 -4.00 -4.57 16.63
N GLU A 228 -3.19 -4.93 17.62
CA GLU A 228 -2.17 -4.07 18.23
C GLU A 228 -1.08 -3.62 17.24
N ALA A 229 -0.83 -4.43 16.22
CA ALA A 229 0.10 -4.12 15.14
C ALA A 229 -0.58 -3.41 13.95
N GLY A 230 -1.89 -3.20 14.01
CA GLY A 230 -2.66 -2.58 12.92
C GLY A 230 -2.61 -1.05 12.92
N PRO A 231 -2.73 -0.38 11.76
CA PRO A 231 -2.69 1.08 11.62
C PRO A 231 -4.01 1.78 11.98
N LEU A 232 -4.72 1.30 13.00
CA LEU A 232 -6.02 1.84 13.40
C LEU A 232 -5.84 3.13 14.21
N ALA A 233 -6.04 4.30 13.59
CA ALA A 233 -5.73 5.60 14.19
C ALA A 233 -6.52 5.91 15.47
N ASP A 234 -7.76 5.39 15.57
CA ASP A 234 -8.62 5.43 16.76
C ASP A 234 -8.52 4.16 17.62
N GLY A 235 -7.49 3.34 17.38
CA GLY A 235 -7.23 2.11 18.11
C GLY A 235 -6.85 2.36 19.57
N LYS A 236 -7.15 1.37 20.41
CA LYS A 236 -6.95 1.45 21.87
C LYS A 236 -5.49 1.31 22.30
N PHE A 237 -4.61 0.82 21.43
CA PHE A 237 -3.22 0.53 21.76
C PHE A 237 -2.30 1.67 21.30
N GLY A 238 -1.29 2.01 22.11
CA GLY A 238 -0.32 3.04 21.73
C GLY A 238 0.41 2.69 20.44
N SER A 239 0.68 1.41 20.21
CA SER A 239 1.28 0.90 18.98
C SER A 239 0.42 1.17 17.73
N ASN A 240 -0.90 1.29 17.86
CA ASN A 240 -1.75 1.65 16.73
C ASN A 240 -1.48 3.07 16.21
N ARG A 241 -1.13 4.01 17.09
CA ARG A 241 -0.83 5.39 16.69
C ARG A 241 0.47 5.46 15.90
N ILE A 242 1.47 4.69 16.31
CA ILE A 242 2.75 4.56 15.59
C ILE A 242 2.49 3.93 14.21
N ALA A 243 1.72 2.84 14.17
CA ALA A 243 1.31 2.17 12.94
C ALA A 243 0.57 3.12 11.98
N ALA A 244 -0.39 3.90 12.49
CA ALA A 244 -1.17 4.86 11.72
C ALA A 244 -0.29 5.98 11.15
N ALA A 245 0.68 6.48 11.92
CA ALA A 245 1.64 7.47 11.43
C ALA A 245 2.50 6.90 10.29
N ILE A 246 3.05 5.69 10.44
CA ILE A 246 3.80 5.00 9.38
C ILE A 246 2.93 4.81 8.13
N SER A 247 1.69 4.34 8.32
CA SER A 247 0.75 4.12 7.22
C SER A 247 0.42 5.41 6.48
N ARG A 248 0.26 6.53 7.21
CA ARG A 248 0.01 7.85 6.61
C ARG A 248 1.16 8.30 5.72
N GLU A 249 2.41 8.15 6.17
CA GLU A 249 3.57 8.53 5.36
C GLU A 249 3.73 7.66 4.11
N ARG A 250 3.45 6.36 4.20
CA ARG A 250 3.42 5.47 3.03
C ARG A 250 2.32 5.85 2.04
N ALA A 251 1.13 6.15 2.54
CA ALA A 251 0.01 6.62 1.69
C ALA A 251 0.34 7.98 1.05
N ALA A 252 0.98 8.91 1.77
CA ALA A 252 1.43 10.19 1.20
C ALA A 252 2.41 9.98 0.05
N TYR A 253 3.38 9.08 0.22
CA TYR A 253 4.31 8.72 -0.84
C TYR A 253 3.60 8.11 -2.06
N LEU A 254 2.69 7.15 -1.86
CA LEU A 254 1.92 6.55 -2.96
C LEU A 254 1.07 7.61 -3.69
N HIS A 255 0.49 8.57 -2.96
CA HIS A 255 -0.31 9.65 -3.53
C HIS A 255 0.54 10.56 -4.42
N GLU A 256 1.71 10.95 -3.92
CA GLU A 256 2.71 11.71 -4.66
C GLU A 256 3.14 10.97 -5.94
N LEU A 257 3.37 9.65 -5.84
CA LEU A 257 3.76 8.81 -6.98
C LEU A 257 2.66 8.75 -8.06
N ILE A 258 1.40 8.51 -7.66
CA ILE A 258 0.25 8.47 -8.58
C ILE A 258 0.14 9.79 -9.35
N VAL A 259 0.13 10.92 -8.62
CA VAL A 259 0.01 12.26 -9.22
C VAL A 259 1.20 12.56 -10.14
N ALA A 260 2.41 12.14 -9.77
CA ALA A 260 3.59 12.31 -10.60
C ALA A 260 3.50 11.57 -11.95
N HIS A 261 2.89 10.38 -11.99
CA HIS A 261 2.65 9.66 -13.23
C HIS A 261 1.54 10.31 -14.08
N LEU A 262 0.43 10.72 -13.46
CA LEU A 262 -0.64 11.45 -14.18
C LEU A 262 -0.13 12.77 -14.80
N ASN A 263 0.75 13.50 -14.11
CA ASN A 263 1.39 14.71 -14.65
C ASN A 263 2.31 14.44 -15.85
N LYS A 264 2.74 13.20 -16.06
CA LYS A 264 3.46 12.77 -17.28
C LYS A 264 2.54 12.35 -18.42
N ARG A 265 1.23 12.58 -18.27
CA ARG A 265 0.19 12.19 -19.24
C ARG A 265 0.13 10.66 -19.43
N GLU A 266 0.36 9.93 -18.34
CA GLU A 266 0.26 8.48 -18.31
C GLU A 266 -1.11 8.06 -17.74
N SER A 267 -1.75 7.06 -18.34
CA SER A 267 -2.88 6.37 -17.74
C SER A 267 -2.37 5.36 -16.71
N VAL A 268 -2.93 5.40 -15.50
CA VAL A 268 -2.38 4.71 -14.32
C VAL A 268 -3.37 3.68 -13.78
N LEU A 269 -2.89 2.45 -13.57
CA LEU A 269 -3.57 1.44 -12.76
C LEU A 269 -2.87 1.33 -11.40
N VAL A 270 -3.63 1.37 -10.31
CA VAL A 270 -3.12 1.10 -8.94
C VAL A 270 -3.81 -0.14 -8.42
N VAL A 271 -3.04 -1.13 -7.95
CA VAL A 271 -3.57 -2.36 -7.34
C VAL A 271 -3.02 -2.51 -5.93
N PHE A 272 -3.86 -2.16 -4.95
CA PHE A 272 -3.54 -2.11 -3.52
C PHE A 272 -4.72 -2.64 -2.69
N GLY A 273 -4.47 -3.06 -1.45
CA GLY A 273 -5.52 -3.47 -0.52
C GLY A 273 -6.63 -2.42 -0.35
N ALA A 274 -7.86 -2.89 -0.10
CA ALA A 274 -9.06 -2.04 -0.09
C ALA A 274 -9.01 -0.84 0.86
N SER A 275 -8.32 -0.98 1.99
CA SER A 275 -8.11 0.12 2.94
C SER A 275 -7.36 1.29 2.33
N HIS A 276 -6.41 1.04 1.41
CA HIS A 276 -5.66 2.10 0.74
C HIS A 276 -6.56 2.98 -0.11
N LEU A 277 -7.49 2.42 -0.88
CA LEU A 277 -8.43 3.26 -1.66
C LEU A 277 -9.27 4.15 -0.74
N MET A 278 -9.76 3.62 0.38
CA MET A 278 -10.54 4.40 1.34
C MET A 278 -9.72 5.55 1.94
N ILE A 279 -8.45 5.31 2.28
CA ILE A 279 -7.51 6.31 2.78
C ILE A 279 -7.21 7.39 1.71
N HIS A 280 -7.02 6.96 0.47
CA HIS A 280 -6.63 7.84 -0.64
C HIS A 280 -7.80 8.67 -1.20
N ARG A 281 -9.03 8.19 -1.06
CA ARG A 281 -10.20 8.77 -1.73
C ARG A 281 -10.30 10.29 -1.59
N PRO A 282 -10.23 10.90 -0.39
CA PRO A 282 -10.39 12.35 -0.29
C PRO A 282 -9.20 13.14 -0.87
N ALA A 283 -7.98 12.55 -0.88
CA ALA A 283 -6.81 13.17 -1.48
C ALA A 283 -6.83 13.09 -3.01
N LEU A 284 -7.30 11.97 -3.56
CA LEU A 284 -7.53 11.81 -5.00
C LEU A 284 -8.64 12.74 -5.47
N ASP A 285 -9.77 12.80 -4.75
CA ASP A 285 -10.89 13.67 -5.10
C ASP A 285 -10.47 15.16 -5.08
N ALA A 286 -9.60 15.55 -4.15
CA ALA A 286 -9.05 16.91 -4.10
C ALA A 286 -8.07 17.22 -5.25
N ALA A 287 -7.34 16.22 -5.74
CA ALA A 287 -6.37 16.39 -6.82
C ALA A 287 -6.99 16.28 -8.21
N LEU A 288 -7.99 15.41 -8.39
CA LEU A 288 -8.51 14.98 -9.68
C LEU A 288 -9.99 15.35 -9.90
N GLY A 289 -10.69 15.80 -8.86
CA GLY A 289 -12.16 15.83 -8.84
C GLY A 289 -12.76 14.47 -8.46
N PRO A 290 -14.10 14.37 -8.30
CA PRO A 290 -14.75 13.09 -8.00
C PRO A 290 -14.53 12.09 -9.14
N PRO A 291 -14.46 10.77 -8.86
CA PRO A 291 -14.35 9.81 -9.93
C PRO A 291 -15.64 9.74 -10.73
N CYS A 292 -15.51 9.49 -12.03
CA CYS A 292 -16.62 9.25 -12.93
C CYS A 292 -17.29 7.89 -12.66
N TYR A 293 -16.58 6.94 -12.03
CA TYR A 293 -17.14 5.64 -11.64
C TYR A 293 -16.57 5.12 -10.32
N ALA A 294 -17.41 4.47 -9.51
CA ALA A 294 -16.98 3.65 -8.38
C ALA A 294 -17.85 2.40 -8.25
N GLY A 295 -17.24 1.21 -8.19
CA GLY A 295 -17.98 -0.05 -8.15
C GLY A 295 -17.14 -1.27 -8.54
N THR A 296 -17.81 -2.36 -8.92
CA THR A 296 -17.21 -3.68 -9.19
C THR A 296 -17.23 -4.07 -10.67
N ASP A 297 -17.84 -3.26 -11.55
CA ASP A 297 -18.05 -3.52 -12.97
C ASP A 297 -17.29 -2.46 -13.81
N LEU A 298 -16.05 -2.78 -14.16
CA LEU A 298 -15.18 -1.87 -14.90
C LEU A 298 -15.58 -1.71 -16.36
N ARG A 299 -16.41 -2.60 -16.91
CA ARG A 299 -17.01 -2.39 -18.23
C ARG A 299 -17.92 -1.18 -18.21
N ARG A 300 -18.77 -1.08 -17.18
CA ARG A 300 -19.61 0.09 -16.96
C ARG A 300 -18.75 1.33 -16.70
N GLY A 301 -17.72 1.20 -15.87
CA GLY A 301 -16.78 2.30 -15.61
C GLY A 301 -16.15 2.87 -16.88
N ALA A 302 -15.74 2.01 -17.82
CA ALA A 302 -15.20 2.46 -19.10
C ALA A 302 -16.23 3.22 -19.95
N GLY A 303 -17.50 2.79 -19.95
CA GLY A 303 -18.57 3.49 -20.65
C GLY A 303 -18.93 4.87 -20.05
N GLU A 304 -18.65 5.09 -18.76
CA GLU A 304 -18.90 6.36 -18.08
C GLU A 304 -17.67 7.31 -18.12
N CYS A 305 -16.47 6.77 -18.32
CA CYS A 305 -15.21 7.50 -18.13
C CYS A 305 -14.38 7.72 -19.39
N LEU A 306 -14.55 6.92 -20.46
CA LEU A 306 -13.86 7.12 -21.74
C LEU A 306 -14.69 8.03 -22.64
#